data_AF-A0A1C5RZG4-F1
#
_entry.id   AF-A0A1C5RZG4-F1
#
_cell.length_a   1.000
_cell.length_b   1.000
_cell.length_c   1.000
_cell.angle_alpha   90.00
_cell.angle_beta   90.00
_cell.angle_gamma   90.00
#
_symmetry.space_group_name_H-M   'P 1'
#
loop_
_entity.id
_entity.type
_entity.pdbx_description
1 polymer ?
#
loop_
_entity_poly.entity_id
_entity_poly.type
_entity_poly.pdbx_seq_one_letter_code
_entity_poly.pdbx_strand_id
1 'polypeptide(L)' 'MSKCIVKILRDETPGGLAEKINKELEENTRSWDTVTGIKYQVAVIPIMRGKEIAGFKTEYSALIPG' A
#
# COMPACT_ATOMS: atom_id res chain seq x y z
N MET A 1 13.16 -12.28 -19.61
CA MET A 1 12.96 -11.70 -18.27
C MET A 1 11.45 -11.58 -18.04
N SER A 2 10.89 -12.38 -17.14
CA SER A 2 9.47 -12.23 -16.79
C SER A 2 9.28 -10.85 -16.15
N LYS A 3 8.33 -10.05 -16.64
CA LYS A 3 8.01 -8.76 -16.02
C LYS A 3 7.46 -9.09 -14.63
N CYS A 4 8.19 -8.76 -13.57
CA CYS A 4 7.66 -8.82 -12.22
C CYS A 4 6.49 -7.83 -12.16
N ILE A 5 5.26 -8.34 -12.13
CA ILE A 5 4.07 -7.51 -12.00
C ILE A 5 4.00 -7.14 -10.52
N VAL A 6 4.09 -5.86 -10.22
CA VAL A 6 4.04 -5.38 -8.84
C VAL A 6 2.74 -4.62 -8.67
N LYS A 7 1.94 -5.01 -7.68
CA LYS A 7 0.71 -4.29 -7.31
C LYS A 7 0.98 -3.40 -6.11
N ILE A 8 0.53 -2.15 -6.16
CA ILE A 8 0.64 -1.21 -5.05
C ILE A 8 -0.76 -0.94 -4.52
N LEU A 9 -1.03 -1.37 -3.29
CA LEU A 9 -2.25 -1.04 -2.56
C LEU A 9 -2.01 0.19 -1.69
N ARG A 10 -3.04 1.03 -1.52
CA ARG A 10 -2.98 2.25 -0.73
C ARG A 10 -4.25 2.47 0.07
N ASP A 11 -4.12 3.06 1.26
CA ASP A 11 -5.22 3.46 2.12
C ASP A 11 -4.83 4.63 3.03
N GLU A 12 -5.80 5.35 3.56
CA GLU A 12 -5.57 6.43 4.54
C GLU A 12 -5.50 5.88 5.98
N THR A 13 -5.84 4.61 6.17
CA THR A 13 -5.83 3.92 7.45
C THR A 13 -5.03 2.61 7.40
N PRO A 14 -4.38 2.20 8.49
CA PRO A 14 -3.75 0.88 8.56
C PRO A 14 -4.76 -0.26 8.35
N GLY A 15 -5.97 -0.11 8.91
CA GLY A 15 -7.02 -1.13 8.83
C GLY A 15 -7.53 -1.34 7.40
N GLY A 16 -7.86 -0.25 6.69
CA GLY A 16 -8.29 -0.34 5.30
C GLY A 16 -7.22 -0.90 4.37
N LEU A 17 -5.93 -0.62 4.65
CA LEU A 17 -4.85 -1.26 3.90
C LEU A 17 -4.79 -2.78 4.17
N ALA A 18 -4.95 -3.20 5.42
CA ALA A 18 -4.94 -4.62 5.78
C ALA A 18 -6.10 -5.38 5.11
N GLU A 19 -7.30 -4.82 5.08
CA GLU A 19 -8.46 -5.41 4.39
C GLU A 19 -8.19 -5.59 2.88
N LYS A 20 -7.60 -4.57 2.24
CA LYS A 20 -7.23 -4.64 0.82
C LYS A 20 -6.17 -5.71 0.55
N ILE A 21 -5.17 -5.86 1.42
CA ILE A 21 -4.15 -6.90 1.30
C ILE A 21 -4.78 -8.29 1.44
N ASN A 22 -5.61 -8.50 2.47
CA ASN A 22 -6.24 -9.79 2.70
C ASN A 22 -7.11 -10.21 1.53
N LYS A 23 -7.93 -9.28 1.01
CA LYS A 23 -8.75 -9.53 -0.19
C LYS A 23 -7.88 -9.90 -1.40
N GLU A 24 -6.77 -9.19 -1.62
CA GLU A 24 -5.84 -9.50 -2.71
C GLU A 24 -5.19 -10.89 -2.58
N LEU A 25 -4.88 -11.31 -1.35
CA LEU A 25 -4.30 -12.62 -1.04
C LEU A 25 -5.33 -13.76 -1.12
N GLU A 26 -6.59 -13.49 -0.81
CA GLU A 26 -7.69 -14.46 -0.99
C GLU A 26 -8.04 -14.68 -2.46
N GLU A 27 -8.07 -13.60 -3.26
CA GLU A 27 -8.42 -13.66 -4.69
C GLU A 27 -7.31 -14.26 -5.56
N ASN A 28 -6.05 -14.17 -5.12
CA ASN A 28 -4.91 -14.76 -5.81
C ASN A 28 -4.26 -15.78 -4.87
N THR A 29 -4.45 -17.07 -5.12
CA THR A 29 -3.82 -18.19 -4.37
C THR A 29 -2.29 -18.07 -4.40
N ARG A 30 -1.74 -17.19 -3.57
CA ARG A 30 -0.37 -16.74 -3.60
C ARG A 30 0.48 -17.60 -2.69
N SER A 31 1.70 -17.91 -3.13
CA SER A 31 2.63 -18.71 -2.33
C SER A 31 3.05 -17.94 -1.09
N TRP A 32 3.56 -18.66 -0.09
CA TRP A 32 4.13 -18.06 1.11
C TRP A 32 5.24 -17.04 0.79
N ASP A 33 5.99 -17.29 -0.29
CA ASP A 33 7.03 -16.38 -0.79
C ASP A 33 6.45 -15.02 -1.17
N THR A 34 5.24 -14.97 -1.76
CA THR A 34 4.57 -13.72 -2.10
C THR A 34 4.17 -12.92 -0.86
N VAL A 35 3.75 -13.59 0.22
CA VAL A 35 3.38 -12.94 1.49
C VAL A 35 4.61 -12.31 2.16
N THR A 36 5.73 -13.04 2.20
CA THR A 36 6.98 -12.54 2.81
C THR A 36 7.64 -11.42 1.99
N GLY A 37 7.30 -11.30 0.71
CA GLY A 37 7.81 -10.26 -0.18
C GLY A 37 7.05 -8.92 -0.12
N ILE A 38 5.97 -8.81 0.67
CA ILE A 38 5.19 -7.57 0.79
C ILE A 38 6.03 -6.49 1.47
N LYS A 39 6.17 -5.33 0.82
CA LYS A 39 6.86 -4.16 1.39
C LYS A 39 5.86 -3.08 1.77
N TYR A 40 5.95 -2.59 2.99
CA TYR A 40 5.07 -1.55 3.51
C TYR A 40 5.75 -0.18 3.49
N GLN A 41 4.98 0.86 3.21
CA GLN A 41 5.44 2.24 3.28
C GLN A 41 4.32 3.14 3.84
N VAL A 42 4.71 4.09 4.70
CA VAL A 42 3.84 5.16 5.18
C VAL A 42 4.38 6.50 4.71
N ALA A 43 3.52 7.35 4.19
CA ALA A 43 3.83 8.71 3.79
C ALA A 43 2.94 9.69 4.56
N VAL A 44 3.55 10.74 5.10
CA VAL A 44 2.84 11.89 5.66
C VAL A 44 2.92 13.02 4.64
N ILE A 45 1.77 13.39 4.09
CA ILE A 45 1.67 14.32 2.97
C ILE A 45 1.08 15.64 3.51
N PRO A 46 1.82 16.76 3.44
CA PRO A 46 1.28 18.05 3.84
C PRO A 46 0.17 18.49 2.87
N ILE A 47 -0.89 19.06 3.43
CA ILE A 47 -1.98 19.70 2.70
C ILE A 47 -1.66 21.19 2.66
N MET A 48 -1.43 21.73 1.47
CA MET A 48 -1.04 23.12 1.29
C MET A 48 -2.28 24.03 1.11
N ARG A 49 -2.27 25.21 1.74
CA ARG A 49 -3.19 26.31 1.47
C ARG A 49 -2.38 27.55 1.11
N GLY A 50 -2.18 27.78 -0.19
CA GLY A 50 -1.24 28.78 -0.66
C GLY A 50 0.20 28.40 -0.29
N LYS A 51 0.89 29.27 0.46
CA LYS A 51 2.26 29.04 0.96
C LYS A 51 2.31 28.36 2.34
N GLU A 52 1.16 28.17 2.97
CA GLU A 52 1.07 27.62 4.33
C GLU A 52 0.65 26.15 4.30
N ILE A 53 1.08 25.40 5.33
CA ILE A 53 0.59 24.04 5.58
C ILE A 53 -0.71 24.15 6.36
N ALA A 54 -1.81 23.70 5.77
CA ALA A 54 -3.14 23.68 6.39
C ALA A 54 -3.45 22.38 7.12
N GLY A 55 -2.64 21.33 6.94
CA GLY A 55 -2.79 20.06 7.62
C GLY A 55 -1.87 18.98 7.06
N PHE A 56 -2.05 17.76 7.52
CA PHE A 56 -1.35 16.58 7.02
C PHE A 56 -2.35 15.46 6.80
N LYS A 57 -2.13 14.67 5.75
CA LYS A 57 -2.78 13.38 5.58
C LYS A 57 -1.75 12.27 5.60
N THR A 58 -2.16 11.10 6.09
CA THR A 58 -1.31 9.92 6.10
C THR A 58 -1.78 8.97 5.00
N GLU A 59 -0.86 8.47 4.20
CA GLU A 59 -1.09 7.41 3.22
C GLU A 59 -0.27 6.19 3.63
N TYR A 60 -0.94 5.06 3.80
CA TYR A 60 -0.35 3.74 3.99
C TYR A 60 -0.35 3.03 2.65
N SER A 61 0.74 2.32 2.34
CA SER A 61 0.86 1.58 1.10
C SER A 61 1.56 0.25 1.29
N ALA A 62 1.19 -0.72 0.47
CA ALA A 62 1.82 -2.03 0.41
C ALA A 62 2.13 -2.39 -1.04
N LEU A 63 3.38 -2.75 -1.28
CA LEU A 63 3.88 -3.25 -2.53
C LEU A 63 3.85 -4.78 -2.48
N ILE A 64 3.01 -5.38 -3.30
CA ILE A 64 2.80 -6.83 -3.35
C ILE A 64 3.43 -7.38 -4.63
N PRO A 65 4.41 -8.30 -4.52
CA PRO A 65 4.93 -9.03 -5.67
C PRO A 65 3.82 -9.87 -6.32
N GLY A 66 3.75 -9.88 -7.64
CA GLY A 66 2.86 -10.74 -8.43
C GLY A 66 3.58 -11.93 -9.05
#